data_AF-A0A838F7S6-F1
#
_entry.id   AF-A0A838F7S6-F1
#
_cell.length_a   1.000
_cell.length_b   1.000
_cell.length_c   1.000
_cell.angle_alpha   90.00
_cell.angle_beta   90.00
_cell.angle_gamma   90.00
#
_symmetry.space_group_name_H-M   'P 1'
#
loop_
_entity.id
_entity.type
_entity.pdbx_description
1 polymer ?
#
loop_
_entity_poly.entity_id
_entity_poly.type
_entity_poly.pdbx_seq_one_letter_code
_entity_poly.pdbx_strand_id
1 'polypeptide(L)'
;MTYLRNEIIAKKEERATSLKVKKFAPAGQSTQLIIGATPETDKDILFTANHYYKTYQMKRVYYSGYVPISSDNRLPAIGTCVPMLRENRLYQADWLLRFYGFSVSELFDNSTSDLDYDIDPKLSWALKNLHLFPIDINRAPKELLLRIPGVGQKSVNKILMTRRHQSISFENLQNLGIAANRAKYFINCQGNSETKDRDAMQLKTLILSNTTNNILKQTTPQLSLFL
;
A
#
# COMPACT_ATOMS: atom_id res chain seq x y z
N MET A 1 -7.40 21.47 -14.86
CA MET A 1 -7.82 20.14 -14.33
C MET A 1 -9.29 20.04 -13.93
N THR A 2 -10.04 21.15 -13.80
CA THR A 2 -11.47 21.13 -13.44
C THR A 2 -12.40 20.76 -14.58
N TYR A 3 -12.04 21.07 -15.83
CA TYR A 3 -12.85 20.80 -17.01
C TYR A 3 -13.23 19.32 -17.15
N LEU A 4 -12.26 18.40 -17.17
CA LEU A 4 -12.55 16.97 -17.30
C LEU A 4 -13.44 16.45 -16.17
N ARG A 5 -13.21 16.91 -14.93
CA ARG A 5 -14.04 16.54 -13.78
C ARG A 5 -15.49 16.97 -14.02
N ASN A 6 -15.71 18.22 -14.40
CA ASN A 6 -17.03 18.79 -14.59
C ASN A 6 -17.76 18.11 -15.76
N GLU A 7 -17.07 17.84 -16.87
CA GLU A 7 -17.64 17.10 -18.01
C GLU A 7 -18.02 15.66 -17.66
N ILE A 8 -17.18 14.94 -16.89
CA ILE A 8 -17.50 13.59 -16.41
C ILE A 8 -18.77 13.62 -15.54
N ILE A 9 -18.91 14.61 -14.65
CA ILE A 9 -20.08 14.76 -13.78
C ILE A 9 -21.32 15.08 -14.61
N ALA A 10 -21.25 16.11 -15.46
CA ALA A 10 -22.38 16.54 -16.30
C ALA A 10 -22.90 15.39 -17.18
N LYS A 11 -22.00 14.65 -17.85
CA LYS A 11 -22.38 13.52 -18.71
C LYS A 11 -22.91 12.32 -17.92
N LYS A 12 -22.51 12.17 -16.66
CA LYS A 12 -23.07 11.16 -15.75
C LYS A 12 -24.51 11.52 -15.34
N GLU A 13 -24.76 12.78 -15.04
CA GLU A 13 -26.09 13.30 -14.70
C GLU A 13 -27.04 13.24 -15.89
N GLU A 14 -26.60 13.65 -17.09
CA GLU A 14 -27.37 13.57 -18.33
C GLU A 14 -27.72 12.11 -18.70
N ARG A 15 -26.84 11.16 -18.38
CA ARG A 15 -27.12 9.72 -18.53
C ARG A 15 -28.17 9.18 -17.57
N ALA A 16 -28.34 9.81 -16.40
CA ALA A 16 -29.37 9.38 -15.46
C ALA A 16 -30.78 9.67 -16.01
N THR A 17 -30.90 10.64 -16.91
CA THR A 17 -32.18 11.01 -17.56
C THR A 17 -32.32 10.44 -18.97
N SER A 18 -31.21 10.17 -19.68
CA SER A 18 -31.25 9.64 -21.05
C SER A 18 -30.23 8.52 -21.32
N LEU A 19 -30.74 7.36 -21.73
CA LEU A 19 -29.93 6.19 -22.09
C LEU A 19 -29.11 6.38 -23.38
N LYS A 20 -29.42 7.39 -24.20
CA LYS A 20 -28.73 7.67 -25.47
C LYS A 20 -27.39 8.41 -25.28
N VAL A 21 -27.10 8.91 -24.07
CA VAL A 21 -25.91 9.71 -23.80
C VAL A 21 -24.66 8.82 -23.69
N LYS A 22 -23.69 9.08 -24.56
CA LYS A 22 -22.39 8.38 -24.56
C LYS A 22 -21.58 8.73 -23.30
N LYS A 23 -20.79 7.79 -22.79
CA LYS A 23 -19.89 8.03 -21.66
C LYS A 23 -18.76 8.97 -22.09
N PHE A 24 -18.52 10.01 -21.31
CA PHE A 24 -17.34 10.86 -21.46
C PHE A 24 -16.22 10.35 -20.56
N ALA A 25 -15.01 10.16 -21.11
CA ALA A 25 -13.84 9.61 -20.43
C ALA A 25 -14.17 8.41 -19.50
N PRO A 26 -14.60 7.25 -20.05
CA PRO A 26 -15.09 6.12 -19.24
C PRO A 26 -14.04 5.56 -18.27
N ALA A 27 -12.75 5.67 -18.60
CA ALA A 27 -11.64 5.30 -17.73
C ALA A 27 -11.31 6.37 -16.65
N GLY A 28 -11.96 7.53 -16.71
CA GLY A 28 -11.71 8.72 -15.91
C GLY A 28 -10.45 9.49 -16.33
N GLN A 29 -9.89 10.25 -15.39
CA GLN A 29 -8.69 11.06 -15.60
C GLN A 29 -7.55 10.61 -14.69
N SER A 30 -6.32 10.76 -15.18
CA SER A 30 -5.09 10.45 -14.45
C SER A 30 -4.06 11.56 -14.62
N THR A 31 -3.08 11.58 -13.73
CA THR A 31 -1.93 12.48 -13.79
C THR A 31 -0.66 11.74 -13.40
N GLN A 32 0.49 12.33 -13.69
CA GLN A 32 1.80 11.79 -13.32
C GLN A 32 2.58 12.82 -12.50
N LEU A 33 3.24 12.36 -11.45
CA LEU A 33 4.17 13.10 -10.61
C LEU A 33 5.58 12.57 -10.87
N ILE A 34 6.52 13.49 -11.09
CA ILE A 34 7.94 13.17 -11.21
C ILE A 34 8.56 13.36 -9.83
N ILE A 35 9.20 12.32 -9.32
CA ILE A 35 9.74 12.29 -7.95
C ILE A 35 11.27 12.36 -7.98
N GLY A 36 11.85 13.07 -7.03
CA GLY A 36 13.29 13.26 -6.89
C GLY A 36 13.87 14.33 -7.80
N ALA A 37 13.05 15.06 -8.56
CA ALA A 37 13.49 16.24 -9.32
C ALA A 37 13.61 17.49 -8.44
N THR A 38 12.85 17.55 -7.35
CA THR A 38 12.81 18.66 -6.40
C THR A 38 13.09 18.15 -4.98
N PRO A 39 13.27 19.01 -3.97
CA PRO A 39 13.42 18.58 -2.58
C PRO A 39 12.06 18.30 -1.92
N GLU A 40 11.15 17.61 -2.62
CA GLU A 40 9.85 17.25 -2.06
C GLU A 40 9.95 16.03 -1.13
N THR A 41 9.19 16.02 -0.05
CA THR A 41 9.09 14.85 0.85
C THR A 41 8.02 13.87 0.37
N ASP A 42 8.07 12.61 0.79
CA ASP A 42 7.02 11.64 0.46
C ASP A 42 5.66 12.05 1.02
N LYS A 43 5.66 12.71 2.18
CA LYS A 43 4.47 13.30 2.79
C LYS A 43 3.83 14.33 1.86
N ASP A 44 4.61 15.26 1.29
CA ASP A 44 4.11 16.28 0.35
C ASP A 44 3.52 15.67 -0.91
N ILE A 45 4.21 14.67 -1.47
CA ILE A 45 3.76 13.91 -2.64
C ILE A 45 2.40 13.26 -2.36
N LEU A 46 2.26 12.56 -1.23
CA LEU A 46 1.02 11.84 -0.89
C LEU A 46 -0.12 12.78 -0.51
N PHE A 47 0.15 13.93 0.12
CA PHE A 47 -0.87 14.98 0.30
C PHE A 47 -1.35 15.52 -1.04
N THR A 48 -0.44 15.77 -1.97
CA THR A 48 -0.76 16.25 -3.32
C THR A 48 -1.60 15.22 -4.08
N ALA A 49 -1.22 13.95 -4.05
CA ALA A 49 -1.98 12.87 -4.67
C ALA A 49 -3.38 12.73 -4.04
N ASN A 50 -3.49 12.76 -2.71
CA ASN A 50 -4.76 12.73 -2.00
C ASN A 50 -5.66 13.92 -2.36
N HIS A 51 -5.08 15.12 -2.48
CA HIS A 51 -5.79 16.31 -2.96
C HIS A 51 -6.31 16.09 -4.38
N TYR A 52 -5.51 15.52 -5.29
CA TYR A 52 -5.96 15.22 -6.65
C TYR A 52 -7.11 14.23 -6.72
N TYR A 53 -7.11 13.20 -5.87
CA TYR A 53 -8.24 12.28 -5.77
C TYR A 53 -9.51 12.97 -5.28
N LYS A 54 -9.42 13.80 -4.23
CA LYS A 54 -10.59 14.46 -3.62
C LYS A 54 -11.13 15.61 -4.48
N THR A 55 -10.25 16.50 -4.94
CA THR A 55 -10.63 17.73 -5.63
C THR A 55 -10.95 17.48 -7.09
N TYR A 56 -10.13 16.70 -7.79
CA TYR A 56 -10.25 16.48 -9.23
C TYR A 56 -10.89 15.14 -9.58
N GLN A 57 -11.25 14.28 -8.62
CA GLN A 57 -11.78 12.93 -8.89
C GLN A 57 -10.86 12.10 -9.81
N MET A 58 -9.54 12.25 -9.63
CA MET A 58 -8.56 11.44 -10.36
C MET A 58 -8.83 9.95 -10.11
N LYS A 59 -8.66 9.13 -11.16
CA LYS A 59 -8.72 7.67 -11.04
C LYS A 59 -7.39 7.08 -10.66
N ARG A 60 -6.28 7.73 -11.01
CA ARG A 60 -4.93 7.29 -10.66
C ARG A 60 -3.94 8.45 -10.74
N VAL A 61 -3.01 8.48 -9.79
CA VAL A 61 -1.77 9.24 -9.87
C VAL A 61 -0.64 8.24 -10.15
N TYR A 62 0.17 8.51 -11.17
CA TYR A 62 1.38 7.75 -11.47
C TYR A 62 2.58 8.46 -10.85
N TYR A 63 3.51 7.70 -10.29
CA TYR A 63 4.78 8.18 -9.79
C TYR A 63 5.89 7.65 -10.71
N SER A 64 6.85 8.50 -11.03
CA SER A 64 8.01 8.12 -11.83
C SER A 64 9.24 8.85 -11.33
N GLY A 65 10.31 8.12 -11.05
CA GLY A 65 11.60 8.71 -10.69
C GLY A 65 12.14 9.64 -11.76
N TYR A 66 12.65 10.79 -11.36
CA TYR A 66 13.34 11.71 -12.24
C TYR A 66 14.60 11.05 -12.82
N VAL A 67 14.77 11.16 -14.14
CA VAL A 67 15.97 10.72 -14.85
C VAL A 67 16.78 11.98 -15.23
N PRO A 68 17.98 12.17 -14.66
CA PRO A 68 18.83 13.32 -14.99
C PRO A 68 19.27 13.32 -16.45
N ILE A 69 18.77 14.29 -17.22
CA ILE A 69 19.13 14.48 -18.64
C ILE A 69 19.66 15.90 -18.94
N SER A 70 19.66 16.79 -17.94
CA SER A 70 20.01 18.19 -18.09
C SER A 70 21.15 18.58 -17.15
N SER A 71 21.93 19.58 -17.54
CA SER A 71 22.97 20.21 -16.73
C SER A 71 22.48 21.43 -15.93
N ASP A 72 21.16 21.65 -15.84
CA ASP A 72 20.58 22.73 -15.03
C ASP A 72 20.83 22.47 -13.53
N ASN A 73 21.46 23.43 -12.85
CA ASN A 73 21.82 23.35 -11.43
C ASN A 73 20.62 23.24 -10.48
N ARG A 74 19.39 23.50 -10.94
CA ARG A 74 18.16 23.35 -10.16
C ARG A 74 17.67 21.90 -10.09
N LEU A 75 18.20 21.03 -10.94
CA LEU A 75 17.83 19.62 -11.04
C LEU A 75 18.99 18.73 -10.55
N PRO A 76 18.70 17.51 -10.11
CA PRO A 76 19.76 16.55 -9.81
C PRO A 76 20.71 16.36 -10.98
N ALA A 77 22.01 16.32 -10.68
CA ALA A 77 23.05 16.23 -11.68
C ALA A 77 22.99 14.90 -12.46
N ILE A 78 23.51 14.93 -13.70
CA ILE A 78 23.67 13.75 -14.54
C ILE A 78 24.50 12.71 -13.78
N GLY A 79 23.98 11.48 -13.70
CA GLY A 79 24.58 10.38 -12.91
C GLY A 79 23.93 10.16 -11.54
N THR A 80 23.04 11.04 -11.07
CA THR A 80 22.21 10.76 -9.88
C THR A 80 21.33 9.53 -10.14
N CYS A 81 21.26 8.61 -9.17
CA CYS A 81 20.47 7.40 -9.35
C CYS A 81 18.96 7.70 -9.37
N VAL A 82 18.21 6.95 -10.19
CA VAL A 82 16.76 7.06 -10.23
C VAL A 82 16.18 6.41 -8.96
N PRO A 83 15.32 7.09 -8.19
CA PRO A 83 14.88 6.63 -6.88
C PRO A 83 13.78 5.54 -6.98
N MET A 84 14.12 4.37 -7.54
CA MET A 84 13.16 3.28 -7.82
C MET A 84 12.50 2.73 -6.54
N LEU A 85 13.24 2.62 -5.43
CA LEU A 85 12.67 2.16 -4.16
C LEU A 85 11.64 3.15 -3.62
N ARG A 86 11.94 4.45 -3.70
CA ARG A 86 11.03 5.53 -3.31
C ARG A 86 9.74 5.48 -4.15
N GLU A 87 9.85 5.30 -5.47
CA GLU A 87 8.71 5.14 -6.36
C GLU A 87 7.80 3.97 -5.92
N ASN A 88 8.41 2.82 -5.64
CA ASN A 88 7.68 1.64 -5.18
C ASN A 88 6.97 1.88 -3.83
N ARG A 89 7.60 2.59 -2.90
CA ARG A 89 7.01 2.94 -1.60
C ARG A 89 5.83 3.89 -1.75
N LEU A 90 5.93 4.88 -2.63
CA LEU A 90 4.83 5.80 -2.93
C LEU A 90 3.63 5.08 -3.53
N TYR A 91 3.85 4.14 -4.47
CA TYR A 91 2.75 3.31 -4.99
C TYR A 91 2.09 2.45 -3.92
N GLN A 92 2.88 1.87 -3.01
CA GLN A 92 2.34 1.08 -1.89
C GLN A 92 1.52 1.96 -0.94
N ALA A 93 2.00 3.16 -0.60
CA ALA A 93 1.29 4.10 0.25
C ALA A 93 0.00 4.61 -0.42
N ASP A 94 0.05 5.01 -1.69
CA ASP A 94 -1.12 5.43 -2.50
C ASP A 94 -2.22 4.35 -2.49
N TRP A 95 -1.82 3.09 -2.61
CA TRP A 95 -2.74 1.96 -2.55
C TRP A 95 -3.45 1.85 -1.19
N LEU A 96 -2.73 2.09 -0.09
CA LEU A 96 -3.32 2.10 1.25
C LEU A 96 -4.35 3.23 1.41
N LEU A 97 -4.03 4.43 0.92
CA LEU A 97 -4.95 5.57 0.97
C LEU A 97 -6.26 5.25 0.23
N ARG A 98 -6.15 4.68 -0.98
CA ARG A 98 -7.30 4.47 -1.88
C ARG A 98 -8.17 3.29 -1.51
N PHE A 99 -7.58 2.20 -1.05
CA PHE A 99 -8.30 0.92 -0.93
C PHE A 99 -8.36 0.37 0.50
N TYR A 100 -7.55 0.92 1.41
CA TYR A 100 -7.47 0.48 2.80
C TYR A 100 -7.97 1.54 3.79
N GLY A 101 -8.35 2.72 3.30
CA GLY A 101 -8.89 3.80 4.14
C GLY A 101 -7.85 4.47 5.04
N PHE A 102 -6.57 4.38 4.69
CA PHE A 102 -5.52 5.14 5.38
C PHE A 102 -5.66 6.63 5.08
N SER A 103 -5.33 7.47 6.05
CA SER A 103 -5.06 8.89 5.83
C SER A 103 -3.55 9.12 5.66
N VAL A 104 -3.18 10.22 4.99
CA VAL A 104 -1.76 10.59 4.85
C VAL A 104 -1.14 10.86 6.23
N SER A 105 -1.88 11.52 7.12
CA SER A 105 -1.48 11.80 8.50
C SER A 105 -1.24 10.55 9.35
N GLU A 106 -1.86 9.41 9.01
CA GLU A 106 -1.59 8.15 9.72
C GLU A 106 -0.25 7.54 9.32
N LEU A 107 0.24 7.77 8.10
CA LEU A 107 1.47 7.15 7.60
C LEU A 107 2.74 7.88 8.08
N PHE A 108 2.60 9.12 8.51
CA PHE A 108 3.71 9.98 8.90
C PHE A 108 3.50 10.53 10.31
N ASP A 109 4.50 10.37 11.16
CA ASP A 109 4.51 11.02 12.47
C ASP A 109 5.07 12.44 12.36
N ASN A 110 5.06 13.20 13.46
CA ASN A 110 5.66 14.54 13.51
C ASN A 110 7.18 14.54 13.25
N SER A 111 7.84 13.38 13.40
CA SER A 111 9.29 13.22 13.25
C SER A 111 9.73 12.72 11.87
N THR A 112 8.82 12.22 11.03
CA THR A 112 9.19 11.59 9.75
C THR A 112 8.37 12.15 8.61
N SER A 113 9.04 12.71 7.59
CA SER A 113 8.39 13.19 6.36
C SER A 113 8.52 12.23 5.18
N ASP A 114 9.38 11.21 5.30
CA ASP A 114 9.64 10.23 4.24
C ASP A 114 9.29 8.80 4.69
N LEU A 115 8.98 7.94 3.71
CA LEU A 115 8.64 6.54 3.94
C LEU A 115 9.90 5.71 4.22
N ASP A 116 9.75 4.67 5.03
CA ASP A 116 10.84 3.71 5.25
C ASP A 116 11.13 2.92 3.96
N TYR A 117 12.40 2.85 3.57
CA TYR A 117 12.81 2.16 2.34
C TYR A 117 12.98 0.66 2.54
N ASP A 118 13.23 0.18 3.75
CA ASP A 118 13.45 -1.24 4.04
C ASP A 118 12.13 -2.02 4.09
N ILE A 119 11.08 -1.38 4.62
CA ILE A 119 9.79 -2.01 4.87
C ILE A 119 8.64 -1.27 4.19
N ASP A 120 7.59 -2.01 3.82
CA ASP A 120 6.42 -1.37 3.22
C ASP A 120 5.67 -0.47 4.21
N PRO A 121 4.93 0.55 3.71
CA PRO A 121 4.23 1.52 4.56
C PRO A 121 3.22 0.87 5.53
N LYS A 122 2.64 -0.28 5.17
CA LYS A 122 1.69 -0.98 6.03
C LYS A 122 2.39 -1.65 7.22
N LEU A 123 3.57 -2.24 7.00
CA LEU A 123 4.39 -2.75 8.09
C LEU A 123 4.87 -1.60 8.98
N SER A 124 5.41 -0.55 8.37
CA SER A 124 5.96 0.60 9.09
C SER A 124 4.91 1.19 10.03
N TRP A 125 3.69 1.40 9.52
CA TRP A 125 2.56 1.82 10.31
C TRP A 125 2.24 0.87 11.47
N ALA A 126 2.20 -0.44 11.21
CA ALA A 126 1.86 -1.43 12.23
C ALA A 126 2.91 -1.50 13.35
N LEU A 127 4.20 -1.38 13.01
CA LEU A 127 5.30 -1.35 13.97
C LEU A 127 5.30 -0.08 14.84
N LYS A 128 4.83 1.04 14.31
CA LYS A 128 4.62 2.28 15.09
C LYS A 128 3.38 2.20 15.99
N ASN A 129 2.42 1.33 15.66
CA ASN A 129 1.14 1.20 16.35
C ASN A 129 0.97 -0.18 17.01
N LEU A 130 2.04 -0.73 17.59
CA LEU A 130 2.01 -2.06 18.22
C LEU A 130 0.96 -2.20 19.33
N HIS A 131 0.57 -1.10 19.97
CA HIS A 131 -0.49 -1.07 20.98
C HIS A 131 -1.88 -1.50 20.44
N LEU A 132 -2.09 -1.50 19.12
CA LEU A 132 -3.31 -1.99 18.48
C LEU A 132 -3.29 -3.50 18.20
N PHE A 133 -2.14 -4.15 18.39
CA PHE A 133 -1.92 -5.55 18.07
C PHE A 133 -1.68 -6.38 19.35
N PRO A 134 -2.02 -7.68 19.33
CA PRO A 134 -2.60 -8.45 18.23
C PRO A 134 -4.10 -8.21 18.03
N ILE A 135 -4.54 -8.25 16.77
CA ILE A 135 -5.96 -8.08 16.41
C ILE A 135 -6.66 -9.43 16.34
N ASP A 136 -7.76 -9.59 17.07
CA ASP A 136 -8.61 -10.80 17.00
C ASP A 136 -9.29 -10.90 15.63
N ILE A 137 -8.86 -11.89 14.84
CA ILE A 137 -9.38 -12.13 13.49
C ILE A 137 -10.70 -12.89 13.47
N ASN A 138 -11.43 -13.02 14.57
CA ASN A 138 -12.81 -13.49 14.58
C ASN A 138 -13.77 -12.39 15.02
N ARG A 139 -13.27 -11.31 15.64
CA ARG A 139 -14.11 -10.25 16.19
C ARG A 139 -13.85 -8.87 15.60
N ALA A 140 -12.63 -8.57 15.19
CA ALA A 140 -12.26 -7.21 14.81
C ALA A 140 -13.00 -6.71 13.56
N PRO A 141 -13.36 -5.41 13.52
CA PRO A 141 -14.04 -4.78 12.40
C PRO A 141 -13.14 -4.72 11.16
N LYS A 142 -13.78 -4.52 10.00
CA LYS A 142 -13.12 -4.52 8.67
C LYS A 142 -11.93 -3.57 8.61
N GLU A 143 -12.07 -2.38 9.19
CA GLU A 143 -11.10 -1.30 9.17
C GLU A 143 -9.81 -1.72 9.86
N LEU A 144 -9.91 -2.39 11.03
CA LEU A 144 -8.77 -2.92 11.76
C LEU A 144 -8.13 -4.12 11.04
N LEU A 145 -8.92 -4.98 10.43
CA LEU A 145 -8.39 -6.10 9.64
C LEU A 145 -7.56 -5.63 8.45
N LEU A 146 -7.99 -4.52 7.82
CA LEU A 146 -7.24 -3.88 6.76
C LEU A 146 -5.91 -3.29 7.25
N ARG A 147 -5.70 -3.11 8.56
CA ARG A 147 -4.41 -2.64 9.10
C ARG A 147 -3.37 -3.75 9.30
N ILE A 148 -3.79 -5.01 9.37
CA ILE A 148 -2.89 -6.14 9.65
C ILE A 148 -1.89 -6.36 8.50
N PRO A 149 -0.57 -6.30 8.76
CA PRO A 149 0.46 -6.68 7.79
C PRO A 149 0.28 -8.11 7.27
N GLY A 150 0.33 -8.30 5.94
CA GLY A 150 0.12 -9.62 5.32
C GLY A 150 -1.35 -10.00 5.07
N VAL A 151 -2.31 -9.15 5.45
CA VAL A 151 -3.74 -9.34 5.14
C VAL A 151 -4.17 -8.33 4.07
N GLY A 152 -4.64 -8.81 2.92
CA GLY A 152 -5.13 -7.98 1.82
C GLY A 152 -6.65 -7.77 1.82
N GLN A 153 -7.16 -6.82 1.03
CA GLN A 153 -8.60 -6.53 0.94
C GLN A 153 -9.45 -7.75 0.57
N LYS A 154 -8.99 -8.58 -0.37
CA LYS A 154 -9.66 -9.85 -0.73
C LYS A 154 -9.72 -10.81 0.47
N SER A 155 -8.62 -10.92 1.23
CA SER A 155 -8.55 -11.74 2.43
C SER A 155 -9.46 -11.22 3.53
N VAL A 156 -9.55 -9.90 3.73
CA VAL A 156 -10.50 -9.30 4.68
C VAL A 156 -11.94 -9.66 4.33
N ASN A 157 -12.32 -9.58 3.06
CA ASN A 157 -13.67 -9.98 2.64
C ASN A 157 -13.93 -11.47 2.91
N LYS A 158 -12.96 -12.34 2.62
CA LYS A 158 -13.06 -13.78 2.94
C LYS A 158 -13.19 -14.00 4.45
N ILE A 159 -12.38 -13.33 5.26
CA ILE A 159 -12.43 -13.38 6.72
C ILE A 159 -13.84 -13.03 7.22
N LEU A 160 -14.40 -11.91 6.77
CA LEU A 160 -15.74 -11.46 7.18
C LEU A 160 -16.83 -12.45 6.78
N MET A 161 -16.71 -13.07 5.61
CA MET A 161 -17.64 -14.11 5.16
C MET A 161 -17.50 -15.39 5.99
N THR A 162 -16.28 -15.85 6.23
CA THR A 162 -16.02 -17.12 6.93
C THR A 162 -16.48 -17.10 8.37
N ARG A 163 -16.25 -16.00 9.12
CA ARG A 163 -16.65 -15.85 10.53
C ARG A 163 -18.15 -16.02 10.78
N ARG A 164 -18.99 -15.81 9.75
CA ARG A 164 -20.44 -16.01 9.84
C ARG A 164 -20.83 -17.47 9.97
N HIS A 165 -19.95 -18.37 9.55
CA HIS A 165 -20.21 -19.81 9.49
C HIS A 165 -19.29 -20.62 10.39
N GLN A 166 -18.04 -20.17 10.60
CA GLN A 166 -17.08 -20.86 11.45
C GLN A 166 -16.02 -19.89 12.02
N SER A 167 -15.42 -20.28 13.15
CA SER A 167 -14.23 -19.61 13.67
C SER A 167 -13.02 -19.86 12.76
N ILE A 168 -12.21 -18.84 12.55
CA ILE A 168 -10.97 -18.91 11.77
C ILE A 168 -9.83 -19.29 12.71
N SER A 169 -9.20 -20.44 12.44
CA SER A 169 -7.96 -20.89 13.07
C SER A 169 -6.74 -20.45 12.27
N PHE A 170 -5.55 -20.63 12.86
CA PHE A 170 -4.27 -20.31 12.23
C PHE A 170 -4.02 -21.11 10.94
N GLU A 171 -4.44 -22.37 10.91
CA GLU A 171 -4.31 -23.26 9.75
C GLU A 171 -5.13 -22.76 8.54
N ASN A 172 -6.25 -22.09 8.81
CA ASN A 172 -7.13 -21.57 7.77
C ASN A 172 -6.57 -20.33 7.07
N LEU A 173 -5.57 -19.65 7.64
CA LEU A 173 -5.09 -18.35 7.16
C LEU A 173 -4.57 -18.39 5.73
N GLN A 174 -3.77 -19.42 5.39
CA GLN A 174 -3.21 -19.55 4.04
C GLN A 174 -4.31 -19.75 2.99
N ASN A 175 -5.35 -20.53 3.31
CA ASN A 175 -6.52 -20.74 2.44
C ASN A 175 -7.32 -19.44 2.21
N LEU A 176 -7.30 -18.53 3.17
CA LEU A 176 -7.88 -17.18 3.06
C LEU A 176 -6.97 -16.21 2.27
N GLY A 177 -5.80 -16.67 1.81
CA GLY A 177 -4.82 -15.87 1.09
C GLY A 177 -4.09 -14.87 1.99
N ILE A 178 -3.98 -15.16 3.28
CA ILE A 178 -3.23 -14.34 4.25
C ILE A 178 -1.79 -14.82 4.27
N ALA A 179 -0.84 -13.88 4.24
CA ALA A 179 0.58 -14.17 4.40
C ALA A 179 0.88 -14.52 5.88
N ALA A 180 0.57 -15.76 6.28
CA ALA A 180 0.62 -16.22 7.67
C ALA A 180 1.98 -15.96 8.35
N ASN A 181 3.09 -16.16 7.64
CA ASN A 181 4.45 -15.92 8.16
C ASN A 181 4.67 -14.49 8.67
N ARG A 182 3.94 -13.53 8.09
CA ARG A 182 4.02 -12.13 8.47
C ARG A 182 2.87 -11.71 9.39
N ALA A 183 1.65 -12.18 9.09
CA ALA A 183 0.46 -11.82 9.86
C ALA A 183 0.48 -12.38 11.29
N LYS A 184 1.16 -13.51 11.53
CA LYS A 184 1.19 -14.19 12.84
C LYS A 184 1.63 -13.31 14.02
N TYR A 185 2.44 -12.28 13.77
CA TYR A 185 2.88 -11.32 14.80
C TYR A 185 1.83 -10.26 15.15
N PHE A 186 0.77 -10.14 14.35
CA PHE A 186 -0.21 -9.05 14.41
C PHE A 186 -1.64 -9.55 14.64
N ILE A 187 -1.85 -10.87 14.76
CA ILE A 187 -3.19 -11.47 14.83
C ILE A 187 -3.35 -12.33 16.06
N ASN A 188 -4.57 -12.39 16.57
CA ASN A 188 -5.00 -13.38 17.53
C ASN A 188 -6.03 -14.30 16.87
N CYS A 189 -5.78 -15.62 16.92
CA CYS A 189 -6.68 -16.66 16.44
C CYS A 189 -6.36 -17.99 17.11
N GLN A 190 -7.30 -18.92 17.07
CA GLN A 190 -7.08 -20.27 17.59
C GLN A 190 -5.86 -20.91 16.89
N GLY A 191 -4.93 -21.45 17.68
CA GLY A 191 -3.71 -22.07 17.18
C GLY A 191 -2.55 -21.10 16.86
N ASN A 192 -2.73 -19.78 17.03
CA ASN A 192 -1.58 -18.86 16.96
C ASN A 192 -0.83 -18.83 18.30
N SER A 193 0.44 -19.22 18.28
CA SER A 193 1.33 -19.21 19.46
C SER A 193 2.28 -18.00 19.51
N GLU A 194 2.22 -17.11 18.51
CA GLU A 194 3.09 -15.94 18.43
C GLU A 194 2.54 -14.77 19.25
N THR A 195 2.58 -14.89 20.58
CA THR A 195 2.16 -13.85 21.53
C THR A 195 3.32 -13.29 22.36
N LYS A 196 4.58 -13.51 21.92
CA LYS A 196 5.73 -12.94 22.64
C LYS A 196 5.74 -11.42 22.48
N ASP A 197 5.82 -10.71 23.59
CA ASP A 197 6.10 -9.27 23.62
C ASP A 197 7.46 -9.02 22.98
N ARG A 198 7.43 -8.37 21.82
CA ARG A 198 8.61 -8.03 21.03
C ARG A 198 8.56 -6.56 20.70
N ASP A 199 9.70 -5.91 20.76
CA ASP A 199 9.81 -4.53 20.33
C ASP A 199 9.72 -4.40 18.79
N ALA A 200 9.37 -3.20 18.32
CA ALA A 200 9.23 -2.87 16.91
C ALA A 200 10.49 -3.20 16.11
N MET A 201 11.69 -2.92 16.67
CA MET A 201 12.96 -3.19 15.98
C MET A 201 13.21 -4.70 15.84
N GLN A 202 12.90 -5.47 16.88
CA GLN A 202 13.04 -6.93 16.85
C GLN A 202 12.09 -7.55 15.82
N LEU A 203 10.83 -7.08 15.78
CA LEU A 203 9.86 -7.52 14.78
C LEU A 203 10.27 -7.14 13.35
N LYS A 204 10.79 -5.92 13.13
CA LYS A 204 11.32 -5.48 11.82
C LYS A 204 12.39 -6.45 11.33
N THR A 205 13.42 -6.70 12.14
CA THR A 205 14.53 -7.60 11.80
C THR A 205 14.06 -9.02 11.50
N LEU A 206 13.14 -9.54 12.32
CA LEU A 206 12.66 -10.91 12.19
C LEU A 206 11.78 -11.11 10.94
N ILE A 207 10.94 -10.12 10.60
CA ILE A 207 10.14 -10.17 9.39
C ILE A 207 11.03 -10.06 8.15
N LEU A 208 12.03 -9.16 8.16
CA LEU A 208 12.97 -8.99 7.07
C LEU A 208 13.83 -10.25 6.83
N SER A 209 14.35 -10.88 7.89
CA SER A 209 15.16 -12.09 7.77
C SER A 209 14.37 -13.28 7.23
N ASN A 210 13.09 -13.39 7.59
CA ASN A 210 12.20 -14.40 7.02
C ASN A 210 11.89 -14.14 5.54
N THR A 211 11.84 -12.88 5.11
CA THR A 211 11.67 -12.53 3.69
C THR A 211 12.92 -12.88 2.88
N THR A 212 14.12 -12.51 3.35
CA THR A 212 15.38 -12.80 2.64
C THR A 212 15.63 -14.30 2.53
N ASN A 213 15.39 -15.07 3.59
CA ASN A 213 15.54 -16.52 3.55
C ASN A 213 14.58 -17.21 2.57
N ASN A 214 13.37 -16.68 2.39
CA ASN A 214 12.44 -17.21 1.39
C ASN A 214 12.86 -16.86 -0.05
N ILE A 215 13.40 -15.66 -0.27
CA ILE A 215 13.97 -15.28 -1.57
C ILE A 215 15.17 -16.18 -1.88
N LEU A 216 16.09 -16.37 -0.94
CA LEU A 216 17.27 -17.23 -1.09
C LEU A 216 16.89 -18.69 -1.38
N LYS A 217 15.83 -19.21 -0.76
CA LYS A 217 15.27 -20.54 -1.04
C LYS A 217 14.59 -20.65 -2.41
N GLN A 218 14.04 -19.56 -2.93
CA GLN A 218 13.47 -19.49 -4.29
C GLN A 218 14.56 -19.27 -5.36
N THR A 219 15.71 -18.72 -4.99
CA THR A 219 16.84 -18.47 -5.88
C THR A 219 17.92 -19.55 -5.84
N THR A 220 17.69 -20.74 -5.27
CA THR A 220 18.55 -21.89 -5.60
C THR A 220 18.39 -22.16 -7.09
N PRO A 221 19.40 -21.87 -7.92
CA PRO A 221 19.25 -22.04 -9.35
C PRO A 221 19.26 -23.55 -9.60
N GLN A 222 18.24 -24.04 -10.29
CA GLN A 222 18.38 -25.25 -11.07
C GLN A 222 19.39 -24.94 -12.18
N LEU A 223 20.68 -25.03 -11.83
CA LEU A 223 21.81 -25.09 -12.75
C LEU A 223 21.78 -26.46 -13.44
N SER A 224 20.82 -26.64 -14.33
CA SER A 224 20.88 -27.62 -15.41
C SER A 224 19.85 -27.25 -16.47
N LEU A 225 20.25 -27.36 -17.73
CA LEU A 225 19.57 -26.92 -18.95
C LEU A 225 19.94 -25.49 -19.36
N PHE A 226 21.19 -25.28 -19.77
CA PHE A 226 21.54 -25.21 -21.20
C PHE A 226 23.06 -25.40 -21.33
N LEU A 227 23.42 -26.39 -22.14
CA LEU A 227 24.71 -26.50 -22.84
C LEU A 227 24.94 -25.27 -23.73
#